data_AF-A0A2M7Q9X4-F1
#
_entry.id   AF-A0A2M7Q9X4-F1
#
_cell.length_a   1.000
_cell.length_b   1.000
_cell.length_c   1.000
_cell.angle_alpha   90.00
_cell.angle_beta   90.00
_cell.angle_gamma   90.00
#
_symmetry.space_group_name_H-M   'P 1'
#
loop_
_entity.id
_entity.type
_entity.pdbx_description
1 polymer ?
#
loop_
_entity_poly.entity_id
_entity_poly.type
_entity_poly.pdbx_seq_one_letter_code
_entity_poly.pdbx_strand_id
1 'polypeptide(L)'
;MIFTKMFRQKKIVRLSRPTAHSAAGFTLLEALVTIGLVAMLLSVFTALITAVHYVSYTRFNFQAASFIQEGLESLRIVDFDDLTDREDGRLLGQAFNRGHWAVTDDMLKIAIPAPDLIDETGLAVLPGSYRNDFTFTAQVRADAGSPVGWGTGIALRYRDSENHYRYRFTSGGLAFDRVYRGAMQTLWTQGGGFNPGIWYTLEVEAVGDQFVLKRNGLVLTTVTDATLPSGDLALLSLNGAISDFNDVTVSGDEPGSWNFDGDGGDELPEDWRRFGPFDLPGGNATLTISDYLAQSGMKQASMTVSWTEAGRPKTMTGSSIIIR
;
A
#
# COMPACT_ATOMS: atom_id res chain seq x y z
N MET A 1 -23.84 -84.74 74.21
CA MET A 1 -24.07 -85.54 73.00
C MET A 1 -23.66 -84.66 71.82
N ILE A 2 -22.74 -85.17 70.97
CA ILE A 2 -22.30 -84.63 69.66
C ILE A 2 -21.34 -83.43 69.75
N PHE A 3 -20.02 -83.64 69.80
CA PHE A 3 -19.03 -83.78 68.69
C PHE A 3 -18.94 -82.52 67.78
N THR A 4 -17.79 -81.96 67.36
CA THR A 4 -16.34 -82.23 67.49
C THR A 4 -15.63 -81.14 66.66
N LYS A 5 -14.71 -80.35 67.23
CA LYS A 5 -13.23 -80.54 67.26
C LYS A 5 -12.60 -80.57 65.84
N MET A 6 -11.70 -79.64 65.51
CA MET A 6 -10.26 -79.84 65.20
C MET A 6 -9.93 -79.00 63.94
N PHE A 7 -8.74 -78.44 63.66
CA PHE A 7 -7.41 -78.35 64.27
C PHE A 7 -6.69 -77.14 63.62
N ARG A 8 -5.71 -76.55 64.32
CA ARG A 8 -4.73 -75.55 63.82
C ARG A 8 -3.86 -76.11 62.68
N GLN A 9 -3.36 -75.26 61.77
CA GLN A 9 -1.91 -75.19 61.45
C GLN A 9 -1.45 -74.03 60.53
N LYS A 10 -0.32 -73.44 60.95
CA LYS A 10 0.89 -72.93 60.22
C LYS A 10 0.82 -71.93 59.06
N LYS A 11 1.58 -70.84 59.27
CA LYS A 11 2.05 -69.78 58.35
C LYS A 11 3.00 -70.31 57.28
N ILE A 12 2.83 -69.86 56.02
CA ILE A 12 3.90 -69.80 55.00
C ILE A 12 3.83 -68.40 54.37
N VAL A 13 4.92 -67.63 54.46
CA VAL A 13 5.13 -66.39 53.72
C VAL A 13 5.80 -66.77 52.39
N ARG A 14 5.24 -66.34 51.26
CA ARG A 14 5.88 -66.41 49.93
C ARG A 14 5.92 -65.00 49.34
N LEU A 15 7.12 -64.57 48.95
CA LEU A 15 7.40 -63.31 48.28
C LEU A 15 7.03 -63.37 46.78
N SER A 16 6.44 -62.26 46.33
CA SER A 16 6.49 -61.61 45.00
C SER A 16 5.99 -62.32 43.74
N ARG A 17 5.08 -61.65 43.02
CA ARG A 17 5.22 -61.37 41.58
C ARG A 17 4.62 -59.98 41.26
N PRO A 18 5.31 -59.13 40.48
CA PRO A 18 4.74 -57.89 39.98
C PRO A 18 3.66 -58.23 38.95
N THR A 19 2.50 -57.58 39.04
CA THR A 19 1.51 -57.57 37.96
C THR A 19 2.16 -56.90 36.76
N ALA A 20 2.44 -57.68 35.72
CA ALA A 20 2.86 -57.17 34.44
C ALA A 20 1.77 -56.21 33.92
N HIS A 21 2.08 -54.93 33.80
CA HIS A 21 1.36 -54.07 32.88
C HIS A 21 1.55 -54.68 31.48
N SER A 22 0.49 -55.22 30.88
CA SER A 22 0.54 -55.53 29.45
C SER A 22 0.73 -54.20 28.73
N ALA A 23 1.90 -54.01 28.10
CA ALA A 23 2.04 -53.00 27.07
C ALA A 23 0.96 -53.31 26.02
N ALA A 24 -0.04 -52.43 25.88
CA ALA A 24 -1.06 -52.56 24.85
C ALA A 24 -0.34 -52.50 23.49
N GLY A 25 -0.19 -53.67 22.84
CA GLY A 25 0.38 -53.75 21.51
C GLY A 25 -0.58 -53.15 20.50
N PHE A 26 -0.09 -52.27 19.63
CA PHE A 26 -0.84 -51.69 18.52
C PHE A 26 -1.46 -52.80 17.66
N THR A 27 -2.76 -52.77 17.42
CA THR A 27 -3.40 -53.76 16.55
C THR A 27 -3.20 -53.41 15.07
N LEU A 28 -3.16 -54.43 14.20
CA LEU A 28 -3.05 -54.25 12.75
C LEU A 28 -4.17 -53.34 12.19
N LEU A 29 -5.37 -53.43 12.78
CA LEU A 29 -6.52 -52.63 12.41
C LEU A 29 -6.31 -51.14 12.73
N GLU A 30 -5.81 -50.82 13.93
CA GLU A 30 -5.47 -49.44 14.32
C GLU A 30 -4.38 -48.85 13.41
N ALA A 31 -3.37 -49.65 13.04
CA ALA A 31 -2.33 -49.22 12.11
C ALA A 31 -2.89 -48.88 10.71
N LEU A 32 -3.78 -49.72 10.16
CA LEU A 32 -4.42 -49.49 8.87
C LEU A 32 -5.34 -48.26 8.87
N VAL A 33 -6.13 -48.08 9.94
CA VAL A 33 -6.98 -46.89 10.11
C VAL A 33 -6.12 -45.64 10.19
N THR A 34 -5.02 -45.68 10.94
CA THR A 34 -4.11 -44.53 11.08
C THR A 34 -3.47 -44.15 9.74
N ILE A 35 -2.99 -45.12 8.97
CA ILE A 35 -2.41 -44.87 7.64
C ILE A 35 -3.46 -44.26 6.69
N GLY A 36 -4.68 -44.80 6.69
CA GLY A 36 -5.79 -44.26 5.88
C GLY A 36 -6.13 -42.82 6.25
N LEU A 37 -6.19 -42.50 7.55
CA LEU A 37 -6.43 -41.14 8.05
C LEU A 37 -5.28 -40.19 7.67
N VAL A 38 -4.02 -40.61 7.79
CA VAL A 38 -2.87 -39.79 7.40
C VAL A 38 -2.85 -39.53 5.89
N ALA A 39 -3.15 -40.53 5.06
CA ALA A 39 -3.24 -40.36 3.61
C ALA A 39 -4.39 -39.40 3.22
N MET A 40 -5.54 -39.50 3.88
CA MET A 40 -6.66 -38.57 3.68
C MET A 40 -6.31 -37.15 4.13
N LEU A 41 -5.65 -36.98 5.28
CA LEU A 41 -5.19 -35.67 5.73
C LEU A 41 -4.19 -35.06 4.75
N LEU A 42 -3.26 -35.86 4.21
CA LEU A 42 -2.29 -35.40 3.22
C LEU A 42 -2.95 -34.98 1.90
N SER A 43 -3.96 -35.70 1.43
CA SER A 43 -4.69 -35.34 0.21
C SER A 43 -5.51 -34.06 0.39
N VAL A 44 -6.20 -33.92 1.52
CA VAL A 44 -6.93 -32.69 1.89
C VAL A 44 -5.97 -31.50 1.99
N PHE A 45 -4.83 -31.68 2.65
CA PHE A 45 -3.80 -30.64 2.77
C PHE A 45 -3.24 -30.22 1.39
N THR A 46 -2.98 -31.18 0.51
CA THR A 46 -2.50 -30.91 -0.86
C THR A 46 -3.56 -30.16 -1.69
N ALA A 47 -4.83 -30.56 -1.58
CA ALA A 47 -5.94 -29.88 -2.25
C ALA A 47 -6.11 -28.43 -1.75
N LEU A 48 -6.01 -28.21 -0.43
CA LEU A 48 -6.06 -26.87 0.16
C LEU A 48 -4.92 -25.98 -0.34
N ILE A 49 -3.68 -26.48 -0.35
CA ILE A 49 -2.53 -25.76 -0.89
C ILE A 49 -2.75 -25.40 -2.37
N THR A 50 -3.26 -26.34 -3.16
CA THR A 50 -3.51 -26.11 -4.59
C THR A 50 -4.59 -25.07 -4.81
N ALA A 51 -5.66 -25.09 -4.01
CA ALA A 51 -6.72 -24.09 -4.05
C ALA A 51 -6.22 -22.70 -3.68
N VAL A 52 -5.41 -22.57 -2.61
CA VAL A 52 -4.80 -21.29 -2.21
C VAL A 52 -3.90 -20.72 -3.30
N HIS A 53 -3.06 -21.57 -3.92
CA HIS A 53 -2.24 -21.15 -5.05
C HIS A 53 -3.09 -20.71 -6.25
N TYR A 54 -4.14 -21.45 -6.59
CA TYR A 54 -5.02 -21.09 -7.71
C TYR A 54 -5.73 -19.75 -7.47
N VAL A 55 -6.27 -19.52 -6.27
CA VAL A 55 -6.92 -18.26 -5.89
C VAL A 55 -5.93 -17.09 -5.89
N SER A 56 -4.71 -17.31 -5.39
CA SER A 56 -3.67 -16.27 -5.39
C SER A 56 -3.26 -15.92 -6.83
N TYR A 57 -3.10 -16.95 -7.68
CA TYR A 57 -2.76 -16.80 -9.09
C TYR A 57 -3.83 -15.99 -9.83
N THR A 58 -5.11 -16.33 -9.70
CA THR A 58 -6.18 -15.61 -10.40
C THR A 58 -6.29 -14.16 -9.89
N ARG A 59 -6.17 -13.95 -8.58
CA ARG A 59 -6.20 -12.61 -7.97
C ARG A 59 -5.08 -11.73 -8.49
N PHE A 60 -3.83 -12.18 -8.43
CA PHE A 60 -2.68 -11.38 -8.83
C PHE A 60 -2.67 -11.07 -10.34
N ASN A 61 -3.05 -12.05 -11.18
CA ASN A 61 -3.18 -11.81 -12.62
C ASN A 61 -4.31 -10.81 -12.93
N PHE A 62 -5.44 -10.91 -12.24
CA PHE A 62 -6.53 -9.95 -12.41
C PHE A 62 -6.10 -8.54 -11.99
N GLN A 63 -5.48 -8.40 -10.82
CA GLN A 63 -4.94 -7.11 -10.34
C GLN A 63 -3.92 -6.51 -11.32
N ALA A 64 -2.96 -7.30 -11.79
CA ALA A 64 -1.96 -6.84 -12.77
C ALA A 64 -2.62 -6.42 -14.09
N ALA A 65 -3.58 -7.19 -14.61
CA ALA A 65 -4.29 -6.87 -15.84
C ALA A 65 -5.13 -5.60 -15.71
N SER A 66 -5.88 -5.44 -14.62
CA SER A 66 -6.67 -4.24 -14.34
C SER A 66 -5.79 -3.00 -14.21
N PHE A 67 -4.68 -3.11 -13.48
CA PHE A 67 -3.72 -2.01 -13.33
C PHE A 67 -3.12 -1.58 -14.68
N ILE A 68 -2.71 -2.55 -15.52
CA ILE A 68 -2.21 -2.29 -16.88
C ILE A 68 -3.26 -1.61 -17.75
N GLN A 69 -4.51 -2.08 -17.71
CA GLN A 69 -5.59 -1.50 -18.50
C GLN A 69 -5.86 -0.06 -18.08
N GLU A 70 -6.02 0.19 -16.79
CA GLU A 70 -6.22 1.54 -16.25
C GLU A 70 -5.05 2.46 -16.62
N GLY A 71 -3.82 1.99 -16.44
CA GLY A 71 -2.62 2.74 -16.76
C GLY A 71 -2.53 3.10 -18.25
N LEU A 72 -2.77 2.14 -19.15
CA LEU A 72 -2.75 2.41 -20.60
C LEU A 72 -3.89 3.34 -21.05
N GLU A 73 -5.06 3.27 -20.42
CA GLU A 73 -6.16 4.19 -20.69
C GLU A 73 -5.87 5.59 -20.15
N SER A 74 -5.18 5.70 -19.00
CA SER A 74 -4.74 6.99 -18.44
C SER A 74 -3.75 7.72 -19.35
N LEU A 75 -2.96 7.01 -20.16
CA LEU A 75 -2.07 7.65 -21.12
C LEU A 75 -2.83 8.37 -22.24
N ARG A 76 -4.10 8.07 -22.47
CA ARG A 76 -4.92 8.75 -23.49
C ARG A 76 -5.32 10.17 -23.09
N ILE A 77 -5.27 10.49 -21.80
CA ILE A 77 -5.57 11.84 -21.30
C ILE A 77 -4.30 12.68 -21.10
N VAL A 78 -3.12 12.07 -21.17
CA VAL A 78 -1.83 12.77 -21.16
C VAL A 78 -1.64 13.44 -22.53
N ASP A 79 -1.09 14.65 -22.54
CA ASP A 79 -0.76 15.33 -23.79
C ASP A 79 0.19 14.46 -24.62
N PHE A 80 -0.11 14.30 -25.90
CA PHE A 80 0.71 13.50 -26.81
C PHE A 80 2.18 13.96 -26.81
N ASP A 81 2.41 15.27 -26.65
CA ASP A 81 3.76 15.84 -26.62
C ASP A 81 4.51 15.58 -25.30
N ASP A 82 3.80 15.14 -24.25
CA ASP A 82 4.37 14.66 -22.99
C ASP A 82 4.70 13.14 -23.01
N LEU A 83 4.20 12.40 -24.01
CA LEU A 83 4.49 10.98 -24.20
C LEU A 83 5.86 10.77 -24.86
N THR A 84 6.92 11.29 -24.24
CA THR A 84 8.30 11.13 -24.73
C THR A 84 8.78 9.69 -24.70
N ASP A 85 9.68 9.37 -25.62
CA ASP A 85 10.33 8.05 -25.68
C ASP A 85 11.03 7.73 -24.36
N ARG A 86 10.84 6.51 -23.89
CA ARG A 86 11.40 6.01 -22.63
C ARG A 86 11.45 4.49 -22.63
N GLU A 87 12.39 3.94 -21.89
CA GLU A 87 12.59 2.51 -21.72
C GLU A 87 12.54 2.19 -20.22
N ASP A 88 11.67 1.26 -19.84
CA ASP A 88 11.44 0.85 -18.45
C ASP A 88 11.30 2.03 -17.47
N GLY A 89 10.66 3.10 -17.95
CA GLY A 89 10.47 4.34 -17.23
C GLY A 89 9.36 4.26 -16.18
N ARG A 90 9.22 5.34 -15.42
CA ARG A 90 8.12 5.52 -14.46
C ARG A 90 6.79 5.65 -15.20
N LEU A 91 5.73 5.28 -14.50
CA LEU A 91 4.36 5.39 -15.02
C LEU A 91 3.96 6.85 -15.15
N LEU A 92 3.19 7.16 -16.19
CA LEU A 92 2.54 8.47 -16.38
C LEU A 92 1.03 8.35 -16.33
N GLY A 93 0.38 9.44 -15.94
CA GLY A 93 -1.09 9.58 -15.96
C GLY A 93 -1.82 8.79 -14.88
N GLN A 94 -1.13 7.99 -14.09
CA GLN A 94 -1.75 7.13 -13.08
C GLN A 94 -1.20 7.40 -11.68
N ALA A 95 -2.11 7.78 -10.78
CA ALA A 95 -1.87 7.91 -9.35
C ALA A 95 -2.35 6.66 -8.61
N PHE A 96 -1.48 6.10 -7.78
CA PHE A 96 -1.75 4.93 -6.95
C PHE A 96 -1.06 5.06 -5.61
N ASN A 97 -1.59 4.35 -4.61
CA ASN A 97 -1.05 4.40 -3.25
C ASN A 97 0.38 3.84 -3.19
N ARG A 98 1.20 4.44 -2.34
CA ARG A 98 2.57 3.99 -2.07
C ARG A 98 2.85 4.02 -0.59
N GLY A 99 3.62 3.06 -0.13
CA GLY A 99 3.79 2.79 1.29
C GLY A 99 2.56 2.06 1.86
N HIS A 100 2.74 1.41 2.99
CA HIS A 100 1.64 0.82 3.71
C HIS A 100 0.99 1.88 4.59
N TRP A 101 -0.29 2.14 4.38
CA TRP A 101 -1.08 3.08 5.18
C TRP A 101 -2.09 2.32 6.01
N ALA A 102 -2.31 2.78 7.23
CA ALA A 102 -3.23 2.17 8.18
C ALA A 102 -3.83 3.23 9.09
N VAL A 103 -5.07 3.04 9.52
CA VAL A 103 -5.63 3.82 10.63
C VAL A 103 -5.22 3.17 11.95
N THR A 104 -4.52 3.95 12.78
CA THR A 104 -4.08 3.56 14.12
C THR A 104 -4.29 4.75 15.04
N ASP A 105 -4.85 4.56 16.24
CA ASP A 105 -5.15 5.64 17.19
C ASP A 105 -5.98 6.80 16.58
N ASP A 106 -7.03 6.46 15.82
CA ASP A 106 -7.95 7.41 15.16
C ASP A 106 -7.24 8.40 14.20
N MET A 107 -6.11 7.99 13.62
CA MET A 107 -5.39 8.77 12.63
C MET A 107 -4.85 7.88 11.51
N LEU A 108 -4.78 8.43 10.30
CA LEU A 108 -4.17 7.74 9.17
C LEU A 108 -2.65 7.88 9.25
N LYS A 109 -1.97 6.75 9.32
CA LYS A 109 -0.52 6.67 9.51
C LYS A 109 0.15 5.85 8.41
N ILE A 110 1.35 6.27 8.01
CA ILE A 110 2.23 5.41 7.23
C ILE A 110 2.91 4.38 8.16
N ALA A 111 2.61 3.11 7.95
CA ALA A 111 3.18 2.00 8.71
C ALA A 111 4.53 1.56 8.15
N ILE A 112 4.67 1.50 6.82
CA ILE A 112 5.89 1.06 6.13
C ILE A 112 6.14 1.97 4.92
N PRO A 113 7.24 2.75 4.93
CA PRO A 113 7.62 3.52 3.75
C PRO A 113 7.97 2.62 2.56
N ALA A 114 7.53 3.02 1.36
CA ALA A 114 7.91 2.41 0.09
C ALA A 114 9.26 2.97 -0.41
N PRO A 115 9.88 2.32 -1.42
CA PRO A 115 11.04 2.86 -2.10
C PRO A 115 10.80 4.26 -2.68
N ASP A 116 11.81 5.12 -2.54
CA ASP A 116 11.75 6.53 -2.87
C ASP A 116 11.51 6.76 -4.37
N LEU A 117 10.39 7.43 -4.70
CA LEU A 117 10.09 7.91 -6.04
C LEU A 117 10.15 9.43 -6.09
N ILE A 118 11.32 10.02 -6.42
CA ILE A 118 11.58 11.48 -6.25
C ILE A 118 11.30 11.85 -4.80
N ASP A 119 12.02 11.18 -3.90
CA ASP A 119 11.95 11.35 -2.45
C ASP A 119 10.61 10.92 -1.82
N GLU A 120 9.63 10.45 -2.61
CA GLU A 120 8.33 10.02 -2.11
C GLU A 120 8.40 8.59 -1.58
N THR A 121 8.29 8.47 -0.27
CA THR A 121 8.28 7.19 0.43
C THR A 121 6.88 6.78 0.89
N GLY A 122 5.91 7.68 0.78
CA GLY A 122 4.50 7.36 0.98
C GLY A 122 3.58 8.31 0.22
N LEU A 123 2.54 7.75 -0.38
CA LEU A 123 1.45 8.48 -1.00
C LEU A 123 0.13 7.78 -0.68
N ALA A 124 -0.81 8.48 -0.06
CA ALA A 124 -2.20 8.04 0.06
C ALA A 124 -3.07 8.95 -0.81
N VAL A 125 -3.54 8.42 -1.93
CA VAL A 125 -4.40 9.15 -2.87
C VAL A 125 -5.80 9.26 -2.28
N LEU A 126 -6.35 10.47 -2.27
CA LEU A 126 -7.68 10.72 -1.73
C LEU A 126 -8.76 10.01 -2.59
N PRO A 127 -9.87 9.59 -1.97
CA PRO A 127 -11.04 9.16 -2.71
C PRO A 127 -11.58 10.26 -3.65
N GLY A 128 -12.18 9.84 -4.76
CA GLY A 128 -12.72 10.74 -5.79
C GLY A 128 -11.84 10.84 -7.04
N SER A 129 -12.07 11.87 -7.84
CA SER A 129 -11.50 12.06 -9.18
C SER A 129 -10.55 13.27 -9.26
N TYR A 130 -10.04 13.54 -10.47
CA TYR A 130 -9.19 14.70 -10.76
C TYR A 130 -9.92 16.01 -10.44
N ARG A 131 -9.24 16.91 -9.73
CA ARG A 131 -9.77 18.21 -9.31
C ARG A 131 -8.95 19.34 -9.93
N ASN A 132 -9.65 20.38 -10.34
CA ASN A 132 -9.06 21.60 -10.88
C ASN A 132 -9.02 22.66 -9.78
N ASP A 133 -10.20 23.06 -9.31
CA ASP A 133 -10.41 24.08 -8.29
C ASP A 133 -10.92 23.44 -6.99
N PHE A 134 -10.23 23.71 -5.89
CA PHE A 134 -10.51 23.09 -4.60
C PHE A 134 -9.94 23.90 -3.45
N THR A 135 -10.47 23.68 -2.26
CA THR A 135 -9.74 23.94 -1.02
C THR A 135 -9.43 22.62 -0.36
N PHE A 136 -8.15 22.35 -0.12
CA PHE A 136 -7.69 21.12 0.51
C PHE A 136 -6.99 21.44 1.83
N THR A 137 -7.55 20.91 2.91
CA THR A 137 -7.05 21.05 4.28
C THR A 137 -6.75 19.68 4.88
N ALA A 138 -5.66 19.57 5.62
CA ALA A 138 -5.35 18.37 6.41
C ALA A 138 -4.55 18.75 7.67
N GLN A 139 -4.83 18.08 8.78
CA GLN A 139 -3.87 18.03 9.88
C GLN A 139 -2.77 17.03 9.56
N VAL A 140 -1.53 17.46 9.75
CA VAL A 140 -0.34 16.68 9.42
C VAL A 140 0.65 16.77 10.57
N ARG A 141 1.25 15.63 10.92
CA ARG A 141 2.33 15.52 11.91
C ARG A 141 3.40 14.57 11.39
N ALA A 142 4.66 14.97 11.52
CA ALA A 142 5.78 14.04 11.41
C ALA A 142 6.07 13.45 12.79
N ASP A 143 6.20 12.14 12.91
CA ASP A 143 6.56 11.47 14.16
C ASP A 143 8.04 11.71 14.51
N ALA A 144 8.36 11.68 15.80
CA ALA A 144 9.72 11.89 16.31
C ALA A 144 10.72 10.81 15.88
N GLY A 145 10.25 9.63 15.50
CA GLY A 145 11.07 8.56 14.92
C GLY A 145 11.43 8.76 13.44
N SER A 146 10.95 9.82 12.80
CA SER A 146 11.27 10.11 11.40
C SER A 146 12.78 10.38 11.20
N PRO A 147 13.39 9.83 10.14
CA PRO A 147 14.83 9.93 9.89
C PRO A 147 15.27 11.36 9.53
N VAL A 148 16.55 11.69 9.73
CA VAL A 148 17.09 13.00 9.32
C VAL A 148 16.84 13.23 7.81
N GLY A 149 16.33 14.41 7.46
CA GLY A 149 15.96 14.75 6.09
C GLY A 149 14.50 14.44 5.72
N TRP A 150 13.71 13.95 6.68
CA TRP A 150 12.27 13.71 6.52
C TRP A 150 11.51 14.92 5.97
N GLY A 151 10.42 14.64 5.26
CA GLY A 151 9.43 15.64 4.88
C GLY A 151 8.03 15.05 4.82
N THR A 152 7.01 15.86 5.05
CA THR A 152 5.61 15.42 4.96
C THR A 152 4.70 16.57 4.55
N GLY A 153 3.49 16.27 4.09
CA GLY A 153 2.51 17.27 3.71
C GLY A 153 1.43 16.73 2.79
N ILE A 154 0.98 17.59 1.88
CA ILE A 154 -0.07 17.26 0.92
C ILE A 154 0.43 17.45 -0.52
N ALA A 155 -0.02 16.58 -1.39
CA ALA A 155 0.19 16.63 -2.83
C ALA A 155 -1.09 17.07 -3.53
N LEU A 156 -0.93 17.93 -4.54
CA LEU A 156 -2.02 18.57 -5.26
C LEU A 156 -1.87 18.32 -6.75
N ARG A 157 -3.01 18.23 -7.45
CA ARG A 157 -3.06 18.01 -8.90
C ARG A 157 -2.11 16.89 -9.33
N TYR A 158 -2.12 15.82 -8.55
CA TYR A 158 -1.23 14.70 -8.67
C TYR A 158 -1.69 13.80 -9.80
N ARG A 159 -0.96 13.82 -10.93
CA ARG A 159 -1.27 12.95 -12.08
C ARG A 159 -0.51 11.65 -11.99
N ASP A 160 0.76 11.77 -11.62
CA ASP A 160 1.69 10.68 -11.44
C ASP A 160 2.91 11.17 -10.64
N SER A 161 3.85 10.25 -10.41
CA SER A 161 5.05 10.52 -9.63
C SER A 161 6.01 11.53 -10.27
N GLU A 162 5.83 11.89 -11.54
CA GLU A 162 6.65 12.85 -12.27
C GLU A 162 5.94 14.19 -12.51
N ASN A 163 4.64 14.29 -12.20
CA ASN A 163 3.80 15.44 -12.50
C ASN A 163 2.80 15.71 -11.37
N HIS A 164 3.17 16.60 -10.44
CA HIS A 164 2.32 17.03 -9.32
C HIS A 164 2.89 18.28 -8.62
N TYR A 165 2.09 18.91 -7.76
CA TYR A 165 2.61 19.89 -6.78
C TYR A 165 2.70 19.27 -5.39
N ARG A 166 3.61 19.80 -4.57
CA ARG A 166 3.79 19.42 -3.16
C ARG A 166 3.70 20.66 -2.30
N TYR A 167 2.82 20.67 -1.32
CA TYR A 167 2.89 21.58 -0.19
C TYR A 167 3.35 20.80 1.03
N ARG A 168 4.65 20.94 1.34
CA ARG A 168 5.34 20.09 2.32
C ARG A 168 6.05 20.93 3.36
N PHE A 169 6.29 20.31 4.51
CA PHE A 169 7.25 20.80 5.49
C PHE A 169 8.30 19.76 5.83
N THR A 170 9.41 20.27 6.31
CA THR A 170 10.56 19.52 6.87
C THR A 170 10.98 20.22 8.15
N SER A 171 11.95 19.67 8.87
CA SER A 171 12.60 20.39 9.99
C SER A 171 13.15 21.78 9.59
N GLY A 172 13.48 22.01 8.32
CA GLY A 172 13.97 23.28 7.80
C GLY A 172 12.90 24.34 7.50
N GLY A 173 11.63 23.94 7.38
CA GLY A 173 10.52 24.85 7.04
C GLY A 173 9.56 24.30 5.98
N LEU A 174 8.76 25.21 5.41
CA LEU A 174 7.78 24.92 4.36
C LEU A 174 8.34 25.12 2.96
N ALA A 175 7.83 24.33 2.02
CA ALA A 175 8.04 24.54 0.60
C ALA A 175 6.76 24.22 -0.17
N PHE A 176 6.55 24.99 -1.24
CA PHE A 176 5.65 24.65 -2.31
C PHE A 176 6.46 24.35 -3.56
N ASP A 177 6.44 23.09 -3.98
CA ASP A 177 7.21 22.60 -5.10
C ASP A 177 6.30 22.17 -6.25
N ARG A 178 6.84 22.28 -7.45
CA ARG A 178 6.33 21.63 -8.65
C ARG A 178 7.28 20.50 -9.02
N VAL A 179 6.76 19.31 -9.22
CA VAL A 179 7.45 18.23 -9.93
C VAL A 179 6.81 18.14 -11.30
N TYR A 180 7.61 18.37 -12.35
CA TYR A 180 7.15 18.31 -13.73
C TYR A 180 8.17 17.55 -14.57
N ARG A 181 7.72 16.51 -15.28
CA ARG A 181 8.59 15.58 -16.01
C ARG A 181 9.76 15.08 -15.15
N GLY A 182 9.46 14.79 -13.88
CA GLY A 182 10.40 14.25 -12.90
C GLY A 182 11.38 15.26 -12.31
N ALA A 183 11.38 16.51 -12.76
CA ALA A 183 12.22 17.57 -12.21
C ALA A 183 11.46 18.37 -11.15
N MET A 184 12.03 18.45 -9.95
CA MET A 184 11.49 19.26 -8.86
C MET A 184 12.00 20.71 -8.94
N GLN A 185 11.09 21.66 -8.82
CA GLN A 185 11.37 23.08 -8.67
C GLN A 185 10.56 23.65 -7.51
N THR A 186 11.25 24.27 -6.55
CA THR A 186 10.60 25.02 -5.48
C THR A 186 10.09 26.36 -6.02
N LEU A 187 8.78 26.56 -5.96
CA LEU A 187 8.11 27.80 -6.37
C LEU A 187 8.07 28.81 -5.23
N TRP A 188 7.97 28.31 -3.99
CA TRP A 188 7.99 29.13 -2.79
C TRP A 188 8.56 28.36 -1.60
N THR A 189 9.23 29.05 -0.69
CA THR A 189 9.70 28.47 0.57
C THR A 189 9.65 29.50 1.69
N GLN A 190 9.47 29.00 2.90
CA GLN A 190 9.61 29.76 4.13
C GLN A 190 10.39 28.93 5.14
N GLY A 191 11.51 29.48 5.62
CA GLY A 191 12.31 28.87 6.66
C GLY A 191 11.57 28.83 8.00
N GLY A 192 11.91 27.82 8.80
CA GLY A 192 11.50 27.72 10.20
C GLY A 192 10.57 26.54 10.51
N GLY A 193 11.01 25.74 11.49
CA GLY A 193 10.25 25.50 12.72
C GLY A 193 9.12 24.47 12.69
N PHE A 194 9.27 23.39 11.92
CA PHE A 194 8.44 22.19 12.13
C PHE A 194 9.15 21.24 13.07
N ASN A 195 8.49 20.96 14.20
CA ASN A 195 8.98 20.01 15.17
C ASN A 195 8.23 18.70 15.00
N PRO A 196 8.94 17.56 15.00
CA PRO A 196 8.27 16.27 15.10
C PRO A 196 7.38 16.19 16.34
N GLY A 197 6.31 15.42 16.25
CA GLY A 197 5.31 15.25 17.32
C GLY A 197 4.29 16.38 17.44
N ILE A 198 4.38 17.44 16.62
CA ILE A 198 3.44 18.57 16.62
C ILE A 198 2.52 18.50 15.40
N TRP A 199 1.23 18.66 15.64
CA TRP A 199 0.23 18.79 14.59
C TRP A 199 0.24 20.19 13.99
N TYR A 200 0.19 20.24 12.66
CA TYR A 200 0.01 21.46 11.89
C TYR A 200 -1.14 21.26 10.92
N THR A 201 -1.98 22.28 10.74
CA THR A 201 -2.99 22.30 9.69
C THR A 201 -2.40 22.93 8.46
N LEU A 202 -2.24 22.15 7.39
CA LEU A 202 -1.91 22.67 6.06
C LEU A 202 -3.21 22.90 5.30
N GLU A 203 -3.27 24.01 4.57
CA GLU A 203 -4.40 24.32 3.70
C GLU A 203 -3.91 24.98 2.42
N VAL A 204 -4.50 24.57 1.30
CA VAL A 204 -4.29 25.20 0.00
C VAL A 204 -5.63 25.46 -0.67
N GLU A 205 -5.86 26.70 -1.07
CA GLU A 205 -6.94 27.07 -1.99
C GLU A 205 -6.36 27.16 -3.40
N ALA A 206 -6.81 26.29 -4.32
CA ALA A 206 -6.43 26.29 -5.72
C ALA A 206 -7.61 26.78 -6.56
N VAL A 207 -7.39 27.85 -7.34
CA VAL A 207 -8.37 28.39 -8.30
C VAL A 207 -7.64 28.77 -9.58
N GLY A 208 -7.91 28.06 -10.67
CA GLY A 208 -7.19 28.22 -11.94
C GLY A 208 -5.69 27.98 -11.75
N ASP A 209 -4.87 28.99 -11.99
CA ASP A 209 -3.41 28.88 -11.84
C ASP A 209 -2.90 29.42 -10.50
N GLN A 210 -3.78 29.84 -9.59
CA GLN A 210 -3.43 30.43 -8.31
C GLN A 210 -3.58 29.46 -7.14
N PHE A 211 -2.58 29.43 -6.26
CA PHE A 211 -2.54 28.65 -5.04
C PHE A 211 -2.33 29.58 -3.84
N VAL A 212 -3.33 29.69 -2.97
CA VAL A 212 -3.19 30.39 -1.68
C VAL A 212 -2.75 29.37 -0.63
N LEU A 213 -1.54 29.53 -0.11
CA LEU A 213 -0.96 28.60 0.85
C LEU A 213 -1.18 29.12 2.27
N LYS A 214 -1.71 28.26 3.14
CA LYS A 214 -1.97 28.59 4.53
C LYS A 214 -1.37 27.56 5.49
N ARG A 215 -1.15 27.99 6.72
CA ARG A 215 -0.80 27.12 7.85
C ARG A 215 -1.54 27.58 9.09
N ASN A 216 -2.23 26.67 9.76
CA ASN A 216 -3.03 26.93 10.96
C ASN A 216 -4.00 28.12 10.74
N GLY A 217 -4.64 28.15 9.56
CA GLY A 217 -5.56 29.21 9.15
C GLY A 217 -4.91 30.55 8.70
N LEU A 218 -3.60 30.73 8.88
CA LEU A 218 -2.91 31.94 8.44
C LEU A 218 -2.45 31.83 6.98
N VAL A 219 -2.83 32.78 6.14
CA VAL A 219 -2.30 32.93 4.77
C VAL A 219 -0.82 33.29 4.83
N LEU A 220 0.01 32.47 4.17
CA LEU A 220 1.45 32.67 4.09
C LEU A 220 1.84 33.35 2.79
N THR A 221 1.25 32.92 1.68
CA THR A 221 1.54 33.46 0.34
C THR A 221 0.47 33.08 -0.68
N THR A 222 0.58 33.65 -1.88
CA THR A 222 -0.12 33.21 -3.09
C THR A 222 0.92 32.94 -4.17
N VAL A 223 0.87 31.74 -4.75
CA VAL A 223 1.74 31.31 -5.86
C VAL A 223 0.90 31.21 -7.12
N THR A 224 1.44 31.63 -8.27
CA THR A 224 0.80 31.43 -9.58
C THR A 224 1.64 30.49 -10.43
N ASP A 225 1.07 29.36 -10.86
CA ASP A 225 1.71 28.40 -11.78
C ASP A 225 0.63 27.61 -12.55
N ALA A 226 0.74 27.56 -13.88
CA ALA A 226 -0.24 26.97 -14.77
C ALA A 226 0.16 25.58 -15.31
N THR A 227 1.25 25.00 -14.81
CA THR A 227 1.88 23.82 -15.43
C THR A 227 0.99 22.59 -15.37
N LEU A 228 0.33 22.39 -14.23
CA LEU A 228 -0.58 21.27 -14.01
C LEU A 228 -1.94 21.87 -13.67
N PRO A 229 -2.92 21.87 -14.59
CA PRO A 229 -4.24 22.44 -14.35
C PRO A 229 -5.15 21.55 -13.50
N SER A 230 -4.83 20.25 -13.39
CA SER A 230 -5.71 19.25 -12.77
C SER A 230 -4.96 17.99 -12.35
N GLY A 231 -5.52 17.26 -11.38
CA GLY A 231 -5.06 15.92 -10.99
C GLY A 231 -5.68 15.48 -9.67
N ASP A 232 -5.28 14.32 -9.16
CA ASP A 232 -5.73 13.83 -7.85
C ASP A 232 -5.16 14.68 -6.70
N LEU A 233 -5.70 14.45 -5.49
CA LEU A 233 -5.14 14.97 -4.25
C LEU A 233 -4.57 13.80 -3.45
N ALA A 234 -3.51 14.03 -2.68
CA ALA A 234 -2.90 12.97 -1.90
C ALA A 234 -2.23 13.49 -0.63
N LEU A 235 -2.06 12.58 0.34
CA LEU A 235 -1.24 12.77 1.53
C LEU A 235 0.15 12.21 1.26
N LEU A 236 1.18 12.90 1.74
CA LEU A 236 2.55 12.71 1.27
C LEU A 236 3.52 12.47 2.43
N SER A 237 4.32 11.42 2.32
CA SER A 237 5.51 11.18 3.15
C SER A 237 6.75 11.15 2.28
N LEU A 238 7.81 11.83 2.71
CA LEU A 238 9.05 12.01 1.96
C LEU A 238 10.26 11.57 2.79
N ASN A 239 11.28 11.04 2.11
CA ASN A 239 12.55 10.62 2.70
C ASN A 239 12.39 9.76 3.96
N GLY A 240 11.45 8.80 3.92
CA GLY A 240 11.19 7.88 5.02
C GLY A 240 10.43 8.48 6.19
N ALA A 241 9.80 9.66 6.04
CA ALA A 241 8.99 10.26 7.09
C ALA A 241 7.90 9.29 7.58
N ILE A 242 7.77 9.21 8.91
CA ILE A 242 6.65 8.56 9.57
C ILE A 242 5.62 9.66 9.79
N SER A 243 4.64 9.74 8.91
CA SER A 243 3.64 10.81 8.89
C SER A 243 2.30 10.31 9.40
N ASP A 244 1.65 11.15 10.19
CA ASP A 244 0.29 10.97 10.67
C ASP A 244 -0.61 12.08 10.11
N PHE A 245 -1.84 11.73 9.75
CA PHE A 245 -2.82 12.63 9.18
C PHE A 245 -4.17 12.49 9.86
N ASN A 246 -4.86 13.62 10.01
CA ASN A 246 -6.23 13.68 10.51
C ASN A 246 -6.99 14.89 9.90
N ASP A 247 -8.30 14.96 10.08
CA ASP A 247 -9.21 16.04 9.66
C ASP A 247 -8.94 16.49 8.21
N VAL A 248 -8.89 15.52 7.31
CA VAL A 248 -8.68 15.74 5.87
C VAL A 248 -10.00 16.23 5.29
N THR A 249 -10.02 17.45 4.76
CA THR A 249 -11.23 18.06 4.16
C THR A 249 -10.91 18.59 2.78
N VAL A 250 -11.78 18.31 1.82
CA VAL A 250 -11.78 18.90 0.49
C VAL A 250 -13.13 19.58 0.26
N SER A 251 -13.09 20.84 -0.17
CA SER A 251 -14.26 21.56 -0.68
C SER A 251 -13.99 22.06 -2.11
N GLY A 252 -15.06 22.40 -2.83
CA GLY A 252 -15.01 22.70 -4.26
C GLY A 252 -15.59 21.55 -5.08
N ASP A 253 -14.93 21.18 -6.17
CA ASP A 253 -15.33 20.04 -7.00
C ASP A 253 -15.12 18.72 -6.25
N GLU A 254 -16.16 17.88 -6.16
CA GLU A 254 -16.14 16.58 -5.48
C GLU A 254 -15.66 16.68 -4.00
N PRO A 255 -16.48 17.29 -3.11
CA PRO A 255 -16.11 17.50 -1.71
C PRO A 255 -16.01 16.19 -0.93
N GLY A 256 -15.19 16.18 0.10
CA GLY A 256 -14.98 15.02 0.97
C GLY A 256 -14.41 15.42 2.32
N SER A 257 -14.64 14.58 3.34
CA SER A 257 -14.16 14.80 4.70
C SER A 257 -13.84 13.47 5.36
N TRP A 258 -12.66 13.37 5.96
CA TRP A 258 -12.16 12.16 6.62
C TRP A 258 -11.40 12.54 7.89
N ASN A 259 -11.96 12.15 9.04
CA ASN A 259 -11.36 12.33 10.37
C ASN A 259 -10.83 11.01 10.96
N PHE A 260 -11.04 9.87 10.29
CA PHE A 260 -10.57 8.55 10.70
C PHE A 260 -10.99 8.08 12.11
N ASP A 261 -11.88 8.82 12.78
CA ASP A 261 -12.37 8.52 14.12
C ASP A 261 -13.25 7.28 14.08
N GLY A 262 -12.90 6.24 14.84
CA GLY A 262 -13.67 5.00 14.88
C GLY A 262 -13.43 4.07 13.68
N ASP A 263 -12.56 4.45 12.74
CA ASP A 263 -12.05 3.60 11.68
C ASP A 263 -10.94 2.67 12.23
N GLY A 264 -11.25 1.88 13.25
CA GLY A 264 -10.29 0.95 13.84
C GLY A 264 -10.01 -0.24 12.92
N GLY A 265 -8.74 -0.67 12.81
CA GLY A 265 -8.43 -1.92 12.11
C GLY A 265 -7.00 -2.14 11.64
N ASP A 266 -6.05 -1.23 11.89
CA ASP A 266 -4.68 -1.31 11.37
C ASP A 266 -4.63 -1.50 9.83
N GLU A 267 -5.68 -1.04 9.14
CA GLU A 267 -5.85 -1.13 7.70
C GLU A 267 -6.22 0.23 7.12
N LEU A 268 -5.96 0.42 5.82
CA LEU A 268 -6.43 1.59 5.08
C LEU A 268 -7.96 1.48 4.86
N PRO A 269 -8.74 2.57 5.05
CA PRO A 269 -10.18 2.57 4.80
C PRO A 269 -10.49 2.15 3.37
N GLU A 270 -11.60 1.44 3.17
CA GLU A 270 -11.93 0.83 1.86
C GLU A 270 -11.95 1.85 0.73
N ASP A 271 -12.55 3.02 0.95
CA ASP A 271 -12.67 4.08 -0.06
C ASP A 271 -11.31 4.71 -0.44
N TRP A 272 -10.31 4.60 0.42
CA TRP A 272 -8.95 5.08 0.18
C TRP A 272 -8.09 4.04 -0.54
N ARG A 273 -8.55 2.79 -0.69
CA ARG A 273 -7.80 1.74 -1.36
C ARG A 273 -7.76 2.00 -2.85
N ARG A 274 -6.58 2.39 -3.34
CA ARG A 274 -6.23 2.35 -4.76
C ARG A 274 -5.19 1.29 -5.01
N PHE A 275 -5.53 0.33 -5.87
CA PHE A 275 -4.61 -0.75 -6.21
C PHE A 275 -3.38 -0.21 -6.94
N GLY A 276 -2.22 -0.58 -6.45
CA GLY A 276 -0.94 -0.30 -7.08
C GLY A 276 -0.15 -1.59 -7.35
N PRO A 277 0.97 -1.48 -8.07
CA PRO A 277 1.85 -2.62 -8.28
C PRO A 277 2.45 -3.15 -6.97
N PHE A 278 2.55 -2.30 -5.94
CA PHE A 278 3.10 -2.66 -4.63
C PHE A 278 2.16 -3.51 -3.77
N ASP A 279 0.89 -3.66 -4.16
CA ASP A 279 -0.03 -4.61 -3.53
C ASP A 279 0.24 -6.06 -3.99
N LEU A 280 1.03 -6.22 -5.06
CA LEU A 280 1.52 -7.52 -5.49
C LEU A 280 2.81 -7.86 -4.71
N PRO A 281 3.06 -9.14 -4.37
CA PRO A 281 4.23 -9.50 -3.59
C PRO A 281 5.53 -9.17 -4.34
N GLY A 282 6.33 -8.24 -3.79
CA GLY A 282 7.54 -7.74 -4.45
C GLY A 282 7.23 -7.07 -5.80
N GLY A 283 6.04 -6.50 -5.94
CA GLY A 283 5.54 -5.99 -7.19
C GLY A 283 6.19 -4.68 -7.62
N ASN A 284 6.30 -4.49 -8.93
CA ASN A 284 6.81 -3.29 -9.56
C ASN A 284 6.15 -3.09 -10.93
N ALA A 285 6.14 -1.87 -11.45
CA ALA A 285 5.63 -1.56 -12.78
C ALA A 285 6.54 -0.58 -13.52
N THR A 286 6.70 -0.81 -14.82
CA THR A 286 7.46 0.05 -15.74
C THR A 286 6.64 0.40 -16.98
N LEU A 287 7.01 1.51 -17.62
CA LEU A 287 6.39 2.01 -18.85
C LEU A 287 7.47 2.27 -19.90
N THR A 288 7.31 1.65 -21.06
CA THR A 288 8.13 1.87 -22.25
C THR A 288 7.29 2.56 -23.32
N ILE A 289 7.80 3.66 -23.86
CA ILE A 289 7.16 4.40 -24.96
C ILE A 289 8.17 4.56 -26.09
N SER A 290 7.73 4.30 -27.32
CA SER A 290 8.50 4.53 -28.53
C SER A 290 7.59 4.89 -29.70
N ASP A 291 8.15 5.55 -30.70
CA ASP A 291 7.44 5.81 -31.95
C ASP A 291 7.01 4.51 -32.64
N TYR A 292 5.72 4.41 -32.97
CA TYR A 292 5.16 3.23 -33.62
C TYR A 292 5.41 3.29 -35.12
N LEU A 293 6.03 2.23 -35.66
CA LEU A 293 6.40 2.13 -37.09
C LEU A 293 7.27 3.30 -37.58
N ALA A 294 8.10 3.88 -36.69
CA ALA A 294 8.91 5.07 -36.95
C ALA A 294 8.10 6.29 -37.42
N GLN A 295 6.85 6.42 -36.95
CA GLN A 295 5.99 7.56 -37.23
C GLN A 295 5.83 8.43 -35.98
N SER A 296 6.21 9.70 -36.06
CA SER A 296 6.19 10.62 -34.91
C SER A 296 4.79 10.99 -34.41
N GLY A 297 3.74 10.67 -35.16
CA GLY A 297 2.33 10.91 -34.79
C GLY A 297 1.65 9.72 -34.12
N MET A 298 2.38 8.61 -33.94
CA MET A 298 1.86 7.41 -33.29
C MET A 298 2.89 6.86 -32.33
N LYS A 299 2.48 6.55 -31.11
CA LYS A 299 3.34 5.97 -30.08
C LYS A 299 2.80 4.64 -29.64
N GLN A 300 3.70 3.68 -29.46
CA GLN A 300 3.40 2.44 -28.77
C GLN A 300 3.81 2.61 -27.31
N ALA A 301 2.83 2.51 -26.43
CA ALA A 301 3.06 2.45 -24.99
C ALA A 301 2.90 1.01 -24.52
N SER A 302 3.90 0.49 -23.80
CA SER A 302 3.92 -0.84 -23.22
C SER A 302 4.12 -0.72 -21.72
N MET A 303 3.13 -1.18 -20.94
CA MET A 303 3.22 -1.22 -19.49
C MET A 303 3.50 -2.65 -19.04
N THR A 304 4.54 -2.82 -18.23
CA THR A 304 4.95 -4.12 -17.69
C THR A 304 4.80 -4.10 -16.17
N VAL A 305 3.98 -5.00 -15.64
CA VAL A 305 3.86 -5.25 -14.20
C VAL A 305 4.60 -6.54 -13.88
N SER A 306 5.42 -6.52 -12.84
CA SER A 306 6.16 -7.68 -12.33
C SER A 306 5.83 -7.94 -10.88
N TRP A 307 5.87 -9.20 -10.45
CA TRP A 307 5.67 -9.61 -9.06
C TRP A 307 6.30 -10.98 -8.79
N THR A 308 6.31 -11.41 -7.54
CA THR A 308 6.81 -12.72 -7.12
C THR A 308 5.66 -13.60 -6.66
N GLU A 309 5.59 -14.83 -7.15
CA GLU A 309 4.61 -15.83 -6.73
C GLU A 309 5.34 -17.12 -6.35
N ALA A 310 5.20 -17.55 -5.09
CA ALA A 310 5.91 -18.73 -4.55
C ALA A 310 7.43 -18.70 -4.82
N GLY A 311 8.05 -17.53 -4.71
CA GLY A 311 9.48 -17.32 -4.95
C GLY A 311 9.90 -17.28 -6.43
N ARG A 312 8.94 -17.30 -7.37
CA ARG A 312 9.22 -17.20 -8.82
C ARG A 312 8.81 -15.83 -9.36
N PRO A 313 9.64 -15.18 -10.19
CA PRO A 313 9.25 -13.95 -10.84
C PRO A 313 8.12 -14.22 -11.85
N LYS A 314 7.18 -13.28 -11.90
CA LYS A 314 6.05 -13.21 -12.82
C LYS A 314 6.02 -11.83 -13.44
N THR A 315 5.62 -11.77 -14.69
CA THR A 315 5.50 -10.52 -15.43
C THR A 315 4.28 -10.58 -16.33
N MET A 316 3.59 -9.47 -16.46
CA MET A 316 2.52 -9.25 -17.42
C MET A 316 2.79 -7.95 -18.15
N THR A 317 2.58 -7.93 -19.46
CA THR A 317 2.74 -6.73 -20.28
C THR A 317 1.50 -6.50 -21.11
N GLY A 318 0.98 -5.28 -21.07
CA GLY A 318 -0.02 -4.79 -22.01
C GLY A 318 0.58 -3.73 -22.91
N SER A 319 -0.05 -3.48 -24.05
CA SER A 319 0.37 -2.41 -24.94
C SER A 319 -0.81 -1.74 -25.60
N SER A 320 -0.68 -0.45 -25.86
CA SER A 320 -1.66 0.35 -26.57
C SER A 320 -0.96 1.26 -27.58
N ILE A 321 -1.63 1.52 -28.69
CA ILE A 321 -1.21 2.55 -29.64
C ILE A 321 -1.97 3.83 -29.29
N ILE A 322 -1.21 4.91 -29.16
CA ILE A 322 -1.72 6.26 -28.92
C ILE A 322 -1.41 7.06 -30.17
N ILE A 323 -2.44 7.74 -30.69
CA ILE A 323 -2.36 8.55 -31.90
C ILE A 323 -2.65 9.98 -31.46
N ARG A 324 -1.91 10.92 -32.05
CA ARG A 324 -2.13 12.36 -31.86
C ARG A 324 -3.54 12.78 -32.29
#